data_AF-A0AA88H0H9-F1
#
_entry.id   AF-A0AA88H0H9-F1
#
_cell.length_a   1.000
_cell.length_b   1.000
_cell.length_c   1.000
_cell.angle_alpha   90.00
_cell.angle_beta   90.00
_cell.angle_gamma   90.00
#
_symmetry.space_group_name_H-M   'P 1'
#
loop_
_entity.id
_entity.type
_entity.pdbx_description
1 polymer ?
#
loop_
_entity_poly.entity_id
_entity_poly.type
_entity_poly.pdbx_seq_one_letter_code
_entity_poly.pdbx_strand_id
1 'polypeptide(L)'
;MFRKAKLSRNLLAMKFMKRSKDETERQLDDAERKELYKQEITEEMIKNGMRVTIEPSYKIVEDLVFGRMSFGGMNPEVEKIMKKANGEPVETEIEANISNSEMAATYGSLVAKIGKRFNKGNRTAVEAEKKFRPMRPGFKKNKEGGGAGKDPLHRRYNSNEGYIHKKKHGNKLKQRFNKKQQKGNHGFTGVLGT
;
A
#
# COMPACT_ATOMS: atom_id res chain seq x y z
N MET A 1 -9.96 24.96 28.10
CA MET A 1 -8.92 24.37 27.24
C MET A 1 -9.34 22.96 26.83
N PHE A 2 -9.60 22.72 25.54
CA PHE A 2 -9.96 21.40 25.05
C PHE A 2 -8.69 20.56 24.79
N ARG A 3 -8.56 19.42 25.48
CA ARG A 3 -7.48 18.46 25.19
C ARG A 3 -7.82 17.74 23.88
N LYS A 4 -6.95 17.85 22.87
CA LYS A 4 -7.07 17.07 21.64
C LYS A 4 -6.89 15.59 21.95
N ALA A 5 -7.84 14.75 21.56
CA ALA A 5 -7.73 13.31 21.67
C ALA A 5 -6.57 12.82 20.80
N LYS A 6 -5.61 12.11 21.41
CA LYS A 6 -4.49 11.47 20.71
C LYS A 6 -4.66 9.96 20.80
N LEU A 7 -4.30 9.27 19.72
CA LEU A 7 -4.26 7.80 19.70
C LEU A 7 -3.17 7.27 20.64
N SER A 8 -3.35 6.06 21.14
CA SER A 8 -2.36 5.42 22.01
C SER A 8 -1.09 5.05 21.24
N ARG A 9 0.06 5.04 21.94
CA ARG A 9 1.37 4.70 21.35
C ARG A 9 1.37 3.31 20.70
N ASN A 10 0.70 2.34 21.33
CA ASN A 10 0.61 0.97 20.81
C ASN A 10 -0.20 0.92 19.50
N LEU A 11 -1.28 1.69 19.39
CA LEU A 11 -2.10 1.75 18.19
C LEU A 11 -1.35 2.44 17.04
N LEU A 12 -0.62 3.53 17.32
CA LEU A 12 0.23 4.21 16.33
C LEU A 12 1.39 3.33 15.83
N ALA A 13 1.87 2.36 16.63
CA ALA A 13 2.90 1.42 16.22
C ALA A 13 2.40 0.29 15.30
N MET A 14 1.09 0.15 15.13
CA MET A 14 0.52 -0.89 14.28
C MET A 14 0.83 -0.64 12.81
N LYS A 15 0.96 -1.72 12.02
CA LYS A 15 1.39 -1.65 10.61
C LYS A 15 0.53 -0.73 9.74
N PHE A 16 -0.78 -0.67 10.00
CA PHE A 16 -1.69 0.16 9.23
C PHE A 16 -1.57 1.66 9.57
N MET A 17 -1.03 2.02 10.74
CA MET A 17 -0.79 3.41 11.14
C MET A 17 0.59 3.94 10.73
N LYS A 18 1.45 3.10 10.15
CA LYS A 18 2.85 3.45 9.85
C LYS A 18 2.98 4.69 8.97
N ARG A 19 2.22 4.76 7.86
CA ARG A 19 2.29 5.91 6.94
C ARG A 19 1.95 7.22 7.62
N SER A 20 0.80 7.27 8.30
CA SER A 20 0.37 8.47 9.03
C SER A 20 1.34 8.83 10.15
N LYS A 21 1.90 7.84 10.85
CA LYS A 21 2.92 8.07 11.87
C LYS A 21 4.19 8.67 11.26
N ASP A 22 4.74 8.05 10.22
CA ASP A 22 5.96 8.50 9.54
C ASP A 22 5.79 9.90 8.93
N GLU A 23 4.60 10.21 8.38
CA GLU A 23 4.26 11.55 7.90
C GLU A 23 4.24 12.59 9.03
N THR A 24 3.63 12.26 10.18
CA THR A 24 3.62 13.18 11.32
C THR A 24 5.00 13.38 11.93
N GLU A 25 5.81 12.32 12.01
CA GLU A 25 7.20 12.41 12.51
C GLU A 25 8.04 13.25 11.54
N ARG A 26 7.94 13.05 10.22
CA ARG A 26 8.61 13.90 9.23
C ARG A 26 8.24 15.37 9.36
N GLN A 27 6.95 15.68 9.56
CA GLN A 27 6.50 17.06 9.74
C GLN A 27 7.05 17.71 11.01
N LEU A 28 7.14 16.94 12.09
CA LEU A 28 7.75 17.39 13.35
C LEU A 28 9.25 17.60 13.17
N ASP A 29 9.96 16.63 12.59
CA ASP A 29 11.39 16.73 12.31
C ASP A 29 11.72 17.93 11.41
N ASP A 30 10.92 18.18 10.37
CA ASP A 30 11.11 19.32 9.47
C ASP A 30 10.81 20.66 10.16
N ALA A 31 9.84 20.70 11.08
CA ALA A 31 9.56 21.89 11.87
C ALA A 31 10.69 22.18 12.87
N GLU A 32 11.16 21.15 13.58
CA GLU A 32 12.28 21.25 14.52
C GLU A 32 13.56 21.67 13.79
N ARG A 33 13.85 21.07 12.63
CA ARG A 33 14.99 21.49 11.78
C ARG A 33 14.90 22.96 11.38
N LYS A 34 13.72 23.42 10.94
CA LYS A 34 13.52 24.83 10.57
C LYS A 34 13.74 25.76 11.77
N GLU A 35 13.32 25.35 12.96
CA GLU A 35 13.51 26.12 14.18
C GLU A 35 14.98 26.17 14.60
N LEU A 36 15.68 25.04 14.56
CA LEU A 36 17.12 24.94 14.87
C LEU A 36 17.97 25.84 13.97
N TYR A 37 17.70 25.85 12.66
CA TYR A 37 18.46 26.65 11.69
C TYR A 37 17.90 28.05 11.46
N LYS A 38 16.85 28.47 12.18
CA LYS A 38 16.21 29.78 12.00
C LYS A 38 17.17 30.96 12.21
N GLN A 39 18.19 30.78 13.05
CA GLN A 39 19.19 31.79 13.33
C GLN A 39 20.29 31.86 12.27
N GLU A 40 20.60 30.73 11.63
CA GLU A 40 21.70 30.60 10.67
C GLU A 40 21.25 30.82 9.22
N ILE A 41 20.01 30.45 8.89
CA ILE A 41 19.44 30.53 7.54
C ILE A 41 18.43 31.68 7.51
N THR A 42 18.80 32.79 6.87
CA THR A 42 17.89 33.93 6.67
C THR A 42 16.86 33.63 5.59
N GLU A 43 15.69 34.27 5.68
CA GLU A 43 14.66 34.13 4.64
C GLU A 43 15.15 34.60 3.26
N GLU A 44 16.06 35.57 3.22
CA GLU A 44 16.66 36.08 1.99
C GLU A 44 17.55 35.04 1.32
N MET A 45 18.30 34.24 2.09
CA MET A 45 19.09 33.13 1.55
C MET A 45 18.21 32.05 0.91
N ILE A 46 17.02 31.80 1.48
CA ILE A 46 16.05 30.84 0.92
C ILE A 46 15.43 31.39 -0.37
N LYS A 47 15.06 32.68 -0.37
CA LYS A 47 14.40 33.35 -1.52
C LYS A 47 15.35 33.54 -2.69
N ASN A 48 16.58 33.96 -2.43
CA ASN A 48 17.55 34.30 -3.46
C ASN A 48 18.25 33.06 -4.05
N GLY A 49 18.20 31.92 -3.36
CA GLY A 49 18.69 30.64 -3.85
C GLY A 49 20.13 30.66 -4.36
N MET A 50 20.52 29.60 -5.05
CA MET A 50 21.80 29.55 -5.76
C MET A 50 21.58 30.02 -7.20
N ARG A 51 22.27 31.09 -7.61
CA ARG A 51 22.20 31.60 -9.00
C ARG A 51 22.87 30.66 -10.01
N VAL A 52 23.84 29.87 -9.57
CA VAL A 52 24.59 28.92 -10.40
C VAL A 52 24.65 27.57 -9.69
N THR A 53 24.30 26.52 -10.42
CA THR A 53 24.34 25.13 -9.94
C THR A 53 25.35 24.35 -10.75
N ILE A 54 26.29 23.69 -10.08
CA ILE A 54 27.26 22.80 -10.72
C ILE A 54 26.65 21.40 -10.70
N GLU A 55 26.12 20.97 -11.84
CA GLU A 55 25.56 19.63 -11.97
C GLU A 55 26.63 18.67 -12.52
N PRO A 56 26.91 17.53 -11.84
CA PRO A 56 27.87 16.55 -12.32
C PRO A 56 27.32 15.68 -13.47
N SER A 57 26.03 15.79 -13.79
CA SER A 57 25.35 14.98 -14.79
C SER A 57 25.17 15.72 -16.11
N TYR A 58 25.56 15.07 -17.22
CA TYR A 58 25.32 15.58 -18.57
C TYR A 58 23.86 15.52 -19.02
N LYS A 59 22.98 14.81 -18.28
CA LYS A 59 21.57 14.63 -18.65
C LYS A 59 20.80 15.94 -18.83
N ILE A 60 21.20 17.00 -18.13
CA ILE A 60 20.52 18.31 -18.22
C ILE A 60 20.97 19.07 -19.48
N VAL A 61 22.20 18.83 -19.93
CA VAL A 61 22.83 19.56 -21.04
C VAL A 61 22.59 18.84 -22.37
N GLU A 62 22.51 17.52 -22.34
CA GLU A 62 22.33 16.68 -23.52
C GLU A 62 20.97 15.96 -23.46
N ASP A 63 20.26 15.92 -24.60
CA ASP A 63 19.01 15.19 -24.77
C ASP A 63 19.27 13.67 -24.88
N LEU A 64 19.77 13.08 -23.80
CA LEU A 64 20.15 11.67 -23.74
C LEU A 64 18.93 10.76 -23.88
N VAL A 65 18.95 9.92 -24.90
CA VAL A 65 17.95 8.87 -25.14
C VAL A 65 18.08 7.71 -24.15
N PHE A 66 17.01 6.94 -24.01
CA PHE A 66 16.97 5.76 -23.16
C PHE A 66 18.00 4.70 -23.60
N GLY A 67 18.94 4.35 -22.71
CA GLY A 67 20.08 3.51 -23.06
C GLY A 67 19.79 2.03 -23.32
N ARG A 68 18.62 1.48 -22.92
CA ARG A 68 18.25 0.09 -23.26
C ARG A 68 17.35 0.09 -24.49
N MET A 69 17.90 -0.31 -25.63
CA MET A 69 17.19 -0.30 -26.90
C MET A 69 16.95 -1.73 -27.40
N SER A 70 15.79 -1.95 -28.02
CA SER A 70 15.47 -3.13 -28.81
C SER A 70 14.78 -2.64 -30.08
N PHE A 71 14.91 -3.40 -31.16
CA PHE A 71 14.32 -3.08 -32.45
C PHE A 71 13.72 -4.34 -33.08
N GLY A 72 12.75 -4.14 -33.97
CA GLY A 72 12.19 -5.22 -34.77
C GLY A 72 11.44 -6.29 -33.98
N GLY A 73 10.93 -5.97 -32.79
CA GLY A 73 10.16 -6.90 -31.98
C GLY A 73 10.98 -7.97 -31.29
N MET A 74 12.31 -7.84 -31.25
CA MET A 74 13.18 -8.79 -30.52
C MET A 74 12.89 -8.81 -29.02
N ASN A 75 12.49 -7.66 -28.47
CA ASN A 75 12.02 -7.53 -27.11
C ASN A 75 10.95 -6.43 -27.01
N PRO A 76 9.65 -6.79 -27.13
CA PRO A 76 8.55 -5.82 -27.14
C PRO A 76 8.41 -5.08 -25.81
N GLU A 77 8.78 -5.69 -24.67
CA GLU A 77 8.77 -5.01 -23.37
C GLU A 77 9.80 -3.88 -23.32
N VAL A 78 11.02 -4.15 -23.81
CA VAL A 78 12.08 -3.14 -23.87
C VAL A 78 11.72 -2.03 -24.86
N GLU A 79 11.14 -2.37 -26.02
CA GLU A 79 10.65 -1.38 -26.98
C GLU A 79 9.56 -0.48 -26.37
N LYS A 80 8.61 -1.05 -25.63
CA LYS A 80 7.58 -0.28 -24.93
C LYS A 80 8.18 0.66 -23.88
N ILE A 81 9.20 0.22 -23.15
CA ILE A 81 9.91 1.06 -22.17
C ILE A 81 10.69 2.16 -22.89
N MET A 82 11.40 1.83 -23.97
CA MET A 82 12.16 2.78 -24.79
C MET A 82 11.28 3.90 -25.33
N LYS A 83 10.15 3.56 -25.96
CA LYS A 83 9.18 4.54 -26.47
C LYS A 83 8.64 5.45 -25.35
N LYS A 84 8.23 4.87 -24.21
CA LYS A 84 7.77 5.64 -23.04
C LYS A 84 8.84 6.59 -22.50
N ALA A 85 10.07 6.11 -22.36
CA ALA A 85 11.16 6.87 -21.79
C ALA A 85 11.62 8.03 -22.70
N ASN A 86 11.54 7.83 -24.02
CA ASN A 86 11.86 8.86 -25.02
C ASN A 86 10.69 9.82 -25.29
N GLY A 87 9.54 9.66 -24.63
CA GLY A 87 8.37 10.53 -24.83
C GLY A 87 7.58 10.27 -26.10
N GLU A 88 7.84 9.14 -26.78
CA GLU A 88 7.05 8.72 -27.93
C GLU A 88 5.66 8.24 -27.47
N PRO A 89 4.60 8.52 -28.25
CA PRO A 89 3.27 8.03 -27.93
C PRO A 89 3.29 6.50 -27.91
N VAL A 90 3.16 5.94 -26.72
CA VAL A 90 2.99 4.50 -26.59
C VAL A 90 1.54 4.22 -26.83
N GLU A 91 1.25 3.68 -28.01
CA GLU A 91 0.04 2.93 -28.25
C GLU A 91 -0.01 1.85 -27.17
N THR A 92 -0.75 2.14 -26.11
CA THR A 92 -1.20 1.09 -25.23
C THR A 92 -2.18 0.31 -26.07
N GLU A 93 -1.68 -0.71 -26.76
CA GLU A 93 -2.47 -1.89 -27.04
C GLU A 93 -2.98 -2.35 -25.67
N ILE A 94 -4.15 -1.85 -25.30
CA ILE A 94 -4.90 -2.39 -24.20
C ILE A 94 -5.30 -3.74 -24.75
N GLU A 95 -4.56 -4.77 -24.37
CA GLU A 95 -4.97 -6.17 -24.53
C GLU A 95 -6.21 -6.38 -23.65
N ALA A 96 -7.33 -5.77 -24.06
CA ALA A 96 -8.62 -5.99 -23.48
C ALA A 96 -9.12 -7.30 -24.07
N ASN A 97 -9.17 -8.34 -23.26
CA ASN A 97 -9.81 -9.61 -23.63
C ASN A 97 -11.31 -9.46 -23.97
N ILE A 98 -11.88 -8.26 -23.76
CA ILE A 98 -13.29 -7.91 -23.96
C ILE A 98 -13.33 -6.60 -24.74
N SER A 99 -14.04 -6.60 -25.86
CA SER A 99 -14.24 -5.39 -26.67
C SER A 99 -15.11 -4.35 -25.93
N ASN A 100 -14.91 -3.06 -26.23
CA ASN A 100 -15.74 -1.98 -25.65
C ASN A 100 -17.24 -2.17 -25.94
N SER A 101 -17.58 -2.72 -27.11
CA SER A 101 -18.95 -3.08 -27.48
C SER A 101 -19.54 -4.15 -26.57
N GLU A 102 -18.76 -5.17 -26.24
CA GLU A 102 -19.20 -6.26 -25.36
C GLU A 102 -19.35 -5.79 -23.90
N MET A 103 -18.43 -4.93 -23.44
CA MET A 103 -18.55 -4.28 -22.13
C MET A 103 -19.80 -3.40 -22.03
N ALA A 104 -20.13 -2.64 -23.09
CA ALA A 104 -21.34 -1.82 -23.13
C ALA A 104 -22.62 -2.68 -23.08
N ALA A 105 -22.66 -3.79 -23.84
CA ALA A 105 -23.81 -4.70 -23.86
C ALA A 105 -24.03 -5.35 -22.48
N THR A 106 -22.96 -5.81 -21.83
CA THR A 106 -23.05 -6.41 -20.49
C THR A 106 -23.45 -5.37 -19.43
N TYR A 107 -22.89 -4.16 -19.48
CA TYR A 107 -23.21 -3.07 -18.56
C TYR A 107 -24.68 -2.64 -18.63
N GLY A 108 -25.22 -2.47 -19.84
CA GLY A 108 -26.65 -2.13 -20.02
C GLY A 108 -27.59 -3.15 -19.38
N SER A 109 -27.30 -4.45 -19.54
CA SER A 109 -28.08 -5.52 -18.91
C SER A 109 -27.97 -5.52 -17.38
N LEU A 110 -26.80 -5.18 -16.83
CA LEU A 110 -26.54 -5.13 -15.40
C LEU A 110 -27.28 -3.95 -14.74
N VAL A 111 -27.20 -2.76 -15.33
CA VAL A 111 -27.90 -1.56 -14.86
C VAL A 111 -29.41 -1.77 -14.87
N ALA A 112 -29.96 -2.41 -15.91
CA ALA A 112 -31.38 -2.75 -15.96
C ALA A 112 -31.81 -3.72 -14.83
N LYS A 113 -30.98 -4.72 -14.51
CA LYS A 113 -31.23 -5.65 -13.38
C LYS A 113 -31.14 -4.94 -12.03
N ILE A 114 -30.20 -4.01 -11.88
CA ILE A 114 -30.03 -3.20 -10.67
C ILE A 114 -31.26 -2.31 -10.46
N GLY A 115 -31.67 -1.54 -11.48
CA GLY A 115 -32.85 -0.67 -11.40
C GLY A 115 -34.13 -1.43 -11.03
N LYS A 116 -34.33 -2.65 -11.57
CA LYS A 116 -35.46 -3.51 -11.20
C LYS A 116 -35.44 -3.94 -9.73
N ARG A 117 -34.27 -4.15 -9.12
CA ARG A 117 -34.14 -4.51 -7.70
C ARG A 117 -34.44 -3.34 -6.77
N PHE A 118 -33.96 -2.15 -7.11
CA PHE A 118 -34.22 -0.93 -6.33
C PHE A 118 -35.69 -0.49 -6.41
N ASN A 119 -36.32 -0.59 -7.59
CA ASN A 119 -37.73 -0.25 -7.76
C ASN A 119 -38.71 -1.24 -7.10
N LYS A 120 -38.25 -2.45 -6.76
CA LYS A 120 -39.09 -3.47 -6.11
C LYS A 120 -39.24 -3.22 -4.60
N GLY A 121 -38.26 -2.57 -3.96
CA GLY A 121 -38.30 -2.23 -2.53
C GLY A 121 -39.34 -1.16 -2.15
N ASN A 122 -39.74 -0.29 -3.09
CA ASN A 122 -40.67 0.80 -2.82
C ASN A 122 -42.16 0.42 -3.01
N ARG A 123 -42.46 -0.76 -3.60
CA ARG A 123 -43.86 -1.18 -3.83
C ARG A 123 -44.48 -1.87 -2.62
N THR A 124 -43.68 -2.53 -1.78
CA THR A 124 -44.20 -3.28 -0.61
C THR A 124 -44.55 -2.40 0.58
N ALA A 125 -44.15 -1.14 0.59
CA ALA A 125 -44.51 -0.20 1.67
C ALA A 125 -45.92 0.41 1.49
N VAL A 126 -46.46 0.45 0.26
CA VAL A 126 -47.73 1.14 -0.03
C VAL A 126 -48.95 0.21 0.09
N GLU A 127 -48.79 -1.12 0.03
CA GLU A 127 -49.89 -2.08 0.17
C GLU A 127 -50.04 -2.69 1.59
N ALA A 128 -49.17 -2.33 2.53
CA ALA A 128 -49.17 -2.89 3.88
C ALA A 128 -50.21 -2.26 4.84
N GLU A 129 -50.90 -1.16 4.45
CA GLU A 129 -51.83 -0.45 5.35
C GLU A 129 -53.28 -0.99 5.36
N LYS A 130 -53.63 -2.02 4.57
CA LYS A 130 -55.03 -2.52 4.48
C LYS A 130 -55.35 -3.87 5.12
N LYS A 131 -54.51 -4.45 5.96
CA LYS A 131 -54.86 -5.70 6.69
C LYS A 131 -54.36 -5.72 8.14
N PHE A 132 -54.93 -4.87 9.00
CA PHE A 132 -54.99 -5.18 10.43
C PHE A 132 -55.93 -6.38 10.61
N ARG A 133 -55.37 -7.58 10.83
CA ARG A 133 -56.13 -8.75 11.28
C ARG A 133 -55.79 -8.99 12.75
N PRO A 134 -56.78 -9.04 13.66
CA PRO A 134 -56.51 -9.25 15.08
C PRO A 134 -55.96 -10.67 15.31
N MET A 135 -54.91 -10.72 16.13
CA MET A 135 -54.21 -11.94 16.53
C MET A 135 -55.16 -12.84 17.32
N ARG A 136 -55.43 -14.08 16.83
CA ARG A 136 -56.21 -15.06 17.59
C ARG A 136 -55.34 -15.67 18.71
N PRO A 137 -55.88 -15.90 19.93
CA PRO A 137 -55.10 -16.41 21.06
C PRO A 137 -54.72 -17.88 20.86
N GLY A 138 -53.53 -18.24 21.36
CA GLY A 138 -52.84 -19.50 21.09
C GLY A 138 -53.57 -20.78 21.52
N PHE A 139 -53.26 -21.87 20.82
CA PHE A 139 -53.62 -23.22 21.23
C PHE A 139 -52.50 -24.23 20.93
N LYS A 140 -51.93 -24.74 22.03
CA LYS A 140 -51.32 -26.06 22.33
C LYS A 140 -50.29 -26.70 21.38
N LYS A 141 -49.13 -26.99 21.98
CA LYS A 141 -48.09 -27.94 21.55
C LYS A 141 -48.69 -29.31 21.23
N ASN A 142 -48.24 -29.91 20.12
CA ASN A 142 -48.05 -31.36 20.02
C ASN A 142 -46.67 -31.63 19.43
N LYS A 143 -45.90 -32.46 20.14
CA LYS A 143 -44.70 -33.15 19.63
C LYS A 143 -45.18 -34.23 18.68
N GLU A 144 -44.49 -34.41 17.56
CA GLU A 144 -44.07 -35.71 17.00
C GLU A 144 -43.52 -35.51 15.58
N GLY A 145 -42.41 -36.20 15.27
CA GLY A 145 -42.15 -36.69 13.93
C GLY A 145 -41.34 -35.81 12.98
N GLY A 146 -40.03 -36.09 12.90
CA GLY A 146 -39.40 -36.39 11.61
C GLY A 146 -38.75 -35.24 10.82
N GLY A 147 -37.51 -35.49 10.38
CA GLY A 147 -37.06 -35.00 9.08
C GLY A 147 -35.92 -34.00 9.13
N ALA A 148 -34.70 -34.51 8.92
CA ALA A 148 -33.49 -33.75 8.71
C ALA A 148 -33.58 -32.81 7.50
N GLY A 149 -33.05 -31.60 7.65
CA GLY A 149 -32.85 -30.66 6.56
C GLY A 149 -32.04 -29.47 7.05
N LYS A 150 -30.74 -29.66 7.23
CA LYS A 150 -29.80 -28.60 7.60
C LYS A 150 -29.61 -27.68 6.39
N ASP A 151 -29.98 -26.41 6.53
CA ASP A 151 -29.55 -25.33 5.64
C ASP A 151 -28.01 -25.23 5.68
N PRO A 152 -27.28 -25.40 4.55
CA PRO A 152 -25.84 -25.19 4.54
C PRO A 152 -25.51 -23.83 3.94
N LEU A 153 -25.71 -22.76 4.71
CA LEU A 153 -25.12 -21.44 4.43
C LEU A 153 -24.28 -20.96 5.60
N HIS A 154 -23.11 -21.57 5.79
CA HIS A 154 -21.90 -20.88 6.29
C HIS A 154 -20.73 -21.85 6.47
N ARG A 155 -19.98 -22.10 5.40
CA ARG A 155 -18.52 -22.31 5.50
C ARG A 155 -17.84 -22.29 4.12
N ARG A 156 -17.40 -21.12 3.68
CA ARG A 156 -16.17 -21.02 2.89
C ARG A 156 -15.23 -20.13 3.67
N TYR A 157 -14.49 -20.75 4.59
CA TYR A 157 -13.29 -20.13 5.15
C TYR A 157 -12.23 -20.13 4.06
N ASN A 158 -11.68 -18.95 3.86
CA ASN A 158 -10.57 -18.64 2.98
C ASN A 158 -9.33 -19.42 3.44
N SER A 159 -8.88 -20.38 2.63
CA SER A 159 -7.63 -21.10 2.80
C SER A 159 -6.46 -20.20 2.43
N ASN A 160 -5.94 -19.47 3.42
CA ASN A 160 -4.60 -18.90 3.37
C ASN A 160 -3.90 -19.12 4.72
N GLU A 161 -3.84 -20.39 5.14
CA GLU A 161 -2.91 -20.85 6.18
C GLU A 161 -1.58 -21.24 5.52
N GLY A 162 -0.76 -20.22 5.24
CA GLY A 162 0.67 -20.41 4.97
C GLY A 162 1.46 -20.24 6.28
N TYR A 163 1.65 -21.33 7.01
CA TYR A 163 2.50 -21.37 8.20
C TYR A 163 3.97 -21.06 7.84
N ILE A 164 4.45 -19.86 8.20
CA ILE A 164 5.88 -19.57 8.20
C ILE A 164 6.50 -20.12 9.49
N HIS A 165 7.08 -21.31 9.41
CA HIS A 165 8.00 -21.84 10.42
C HIS A 165 9.27 -20.96 10.48
N LYS A 166 9.35 -20.04 11.45
CA LYS A 166 10.62 -19.35 11.78
C LYS A 166 11.46 -20.25 12.70
N LYS A 167 12.42 -20.97 12.13
CA LYS A 167 13.52 -21.57 12.90
C LYS A 167 14.31 -20.47 13.59
N LYS A 168 14.39 -20.53 14.91
CA LYS A 168 15.33 -19.75 15.73
C LYS A 168 16.74 -20.26 15.46
N HIS A 169 17.60 -19.44 14.86
CA HIS A 169 19.05 -19.56 15.08
C HIS A 169 19.62 -18.18 15.38
N GLY A 170 20.11 -18.04 16.61
CA GLY A 170 20.70 -16.83 17.13
C GLY A 170 22.07 -16.55 16.54
N ASN A 171 22.26 -15.29 16.14
CA ASN A 171 23.32 -14.42 16.63
C ASN A 171 24.71 -15.07 16.83
N LYS A 172 25.41 -15.36 15.73
CA LYS A 172 26.84 -15.80 15.74
C LYS A 172 27.78 -14.89 14.94
N LEU A 173 27.40 -13.63 14.68
CA LEU A 173 28.27 -12.68 13.96
C LEU A 173 28.76 -11.48 14.77
N LYS A 174 28.45 -11.36 16.06
CA LYS A 174 28.95 -10.26 16.91
C LYS A 174 30.18 -10.58 17.77
N GLN A 175 30.72 -11.80 17.71
CA GLN A 175 31.90 -12.19 18.51
C GLN A 175 33.24 -12.22 17.74
N ARG A 176 33.27 -11.96 16.42
CA ARG A 176 34.53 -11.98 15.64
C ARG A 176 35.18 -10.61 15.44
N PHE A 177 34.51 -9.51 15.79
CA PHE A 177 35.08 -8.17 15.64
C PHE A 177 35.94 -7.71 16.83
N ASN A 178 35.59 -8.13 18.06
CA ASN A 178 36.33 -7.70 19.27
C ASN A 178 37.66 -8.44 19.51
N LYS A 179 37.98 -9.49 18.74
CA LYS A 179 39.24 -10.25 18.90
C LYS A 179 40.38 -9.76 18.01
N LYS A 180 40.13 -8.80 17.10
CA LYS A 180 41.15 -8.20 16.23
C LYS A 180 41.75 -6.88 16.76
N GLN A 181 41.19 -6.29 17.82
CA GLN A 181 41.68 -5.05 18.42
C GLN A 181 42.60 -5.26 19.64
N GLN A 182 42.81 -6.50 20.11
CA GLN A 182 43.65 -6.80 21.28
C GLN A 182 44.97 -7.51 20.95
N LYS A 183 45.36 -7.62 19.67
CA LYS A 183 46.64 -8.25 19.26
C LYS A 183 47.57 -7.32 18.45
N GLY A 184 47.40 -6.01 18.59
CA GLY A 184 48.23 -5.00 17.91
C GLY A 184 49.16 -4.19 18.81
N ASN A 185 49.09 -4.34 20.14
CA ASN A 185 49.86 -3.54 21.08
C ASN A 185 50.75 -4.43 21.95
N HIS A 186 51.85 -4.95 21.41
CA HIS A 186 53.04 -5.33 22.20
C HIS A 186 54.30 -5.23 21.33
N GLY A 187 55.02 -4.11 21.52
CA GLY A 187 56.48 -4.02 21.61
C GLY A 187 57.33 -4.53 20.45
N PHE A 188 57.74 -3.62 19.55
CA PHE A 188 59.01 -3.74 18.85
C PHE A 188 59.97 -2.68 19.41
N THR A 189 60.63 -3.04 20.52
CA THR A 189 61.80 -2.33 21.05
C THR A 189 63.03 -2.82 20.29
N GLY A 190 63.80 -1.90 19.73
CA GLY A 190 64.97 -2.18 18.92
C GLY A 190 66.14 -2.81 19.66
N VAL A 191 67.11 -3.29 18.89
CA VAL A 191 68.49 -3.55 19.32
C VAL A 191 69.43 -3.03 18.22
N LEU A 192 70.32 -2.13 18.65
CA LEU A 192 71.49 -1.61 17.94
C LEU A 192 72.63 -2.64 17.90
N GLY A 193 73.52 -2.48 16.90
CA GLY A 193 74.93 -2.91 16.94
C GLY A 193 75.14 -4.38 16.54
N THR A 194 76.13 -4.74 15.74
CA THR A 194 77.41 -4.13 15.31
C THR A 194 77.76 -4.61 13.92
#